data_AF-A0A4S3LUS6-F1
#
_entry.id   AF-A0A4S3LUS6-F1
#
_cell.length_a   1.000
_cell.length_b   1.000
_cell.length_c   1.000
_cell.angle_alpha   90.00
_cell.angle_beta   90.00
_cell.angle_gamma   90.00
#
_symmetry.space_group_name_H-M   'P 1'
#
loop_
_entity.id
_entity.type
_entity.pdbx_description
1 polymer ?
#
loop_
_entity_poly.entity_id
_entity_poly.type
_entity_poly.pdbx_seq_one_letter_code
_entity_poly.pdbx_strand_id
1 'polypeptide(L)'
;MPPTTAEHYRNKIAVYLQWYRSRDFPDDIPDEQEKDLGYRDIPSWRRICKTLIKNDFWCKTLSFSPTRPQHYERYCQNIRQKRTQWGVL
;
A
#
# COMPACT_ATOMS: atom_id res chain seq x y z
N MET A 1 12.91 6.16 -3.13
CA MET A 1 12.14 5.50 -4.21
C MET A 1 12.51 6.12 -5.54
N PRO A 2 12.61 5.35 -6.64
CA PRO A 2 12.73 5.91 -7.97
C PRO A 2 11.57 6.89 -8.25
N PRO A 3 11.83 8.09 -8.80
CA PRO A 3 10.79 9.11 -8.96
C PRO A 3 9.59 8.65 -9.80
N THR A 4 9.84 7.80 -10.80
CA THR A 4 8.83 7.29 -11.73
C THR A 4 7.84 6.33 -11.10
N THR A 5 8.26 5.55 -10.10
CA THR A 5 7.42 4.54 -9.43
C THR A 5 6.98 4.95 -8.03
N ALA A 6 7.49 6.05 -7.51
CA ALA A 6 7.15 6.55 -6.17
C ALA A 6 5.64 6.74 -6.00
N GLU A 7 4.96 7.34 -6.99
CA GLU A 7 3.53 7.60 -6.91
C GLU A 7 2.69 6.32 -6.91
N HIS A 8 3.14 5.31 -7.65
CA HIS A 8 2.52 3.99 -7.65
C HIS A 8 2.54 3.35 -6.26
N TYR A 9 3.71 3.33 -5.61
CA TYR A 9 3.84 2.80 -4.26
C TYR A 9 3.01 3.59 -3.25
N ARG A 10 3.04 4.94 -3.30
CA ARG A 10 2.23 5.79 -2.42
C ARG A 10 0.75 5.48 -2.54
N ASN A 11 0.25 5.33 -3.77
CA ASN A 11 -1.16 4.99 -4.01
C ASN A 11 -1.53 3.62 -3.42
N LYS A 12 -0.67 2.61 -3.58
CA LYS A 12 -0.90 1.27 -3.03
C LYS A 12 -0.84 1.27 -1.50
N ILE A 13 0.16 1.94 -0.92
CA ILE A 13 0.32 2.06 0.54
C ILE A 13 -0.87 2.80 1.16
N ALA A 14 -1.34 3.91 0.56
CA ALA A 14 -2.50 4.63 1.05
C ALA A 14 -3.77 3.76 1.07
N VAL A 15 -3.99 2.96 0.02
CA VAL A 15 -5.10 2.00 -0.01
C VAL A 15 -4.96 0.93 1.06
N TYR A 16 -3.75 0.40 1.25
CA TYR A 16 -3.45 -0.60 2.26
C TYR A 16 -3.74 -0.08 3.67
N LEU A 17 -3.19 1.09 4.02
CA LEU A 17 -3.40 1.73 5.32
C LEU A 17 -4.89 2.03 5.55
N GLN A 18 -5.58 2.61 4.57
CA GLN A 18 -7.00 2.90 4.70
C GLN A 18 -7.85 1.63 4.92
N TRP A 19 -7.48 0.51 4.29
CA TRP A 19 -8.19 -0.77 4.45
C TRP A 19 -8.13 -1.25 5.91
N TYR A 20 -6.96 -1.17 6.55
CA TYR A 20 -6.77 -1.55 7.95
C TYR A 20 -7.35 -0.52 8.92
N ARG A 21 -7.26 0.77 8.58
CA ARG A 21 -7.87 1.86 9.33
C ARG A 21 -9.38 1.73 9.47
N SER A 22 -10.06 1.25 8.43
CA SER A 22 -11.51 1.00 8.49
C SER A 22 -11.92 -0.27 9.27
N ARG A 23 -10.95 -1.04 9.80
CA ARG A 23 -11.18 -2.29 10.52
C ARG A 23 -10.46 -2.28 11.87
N ASP A 24 -9.39 -3.05 11.99
CA ASP A 24 -8.76 -3.44 13.26
C ASP A 24 -7.69 -2.44 13.72
N PHE A 25 -7.30 -1.47 12.88
CA PHE A 25 -6.20 -0.53 13.15
C PHE A 25 -6.64 0.93 12.92
N PRO A 26 -7.61 1.46 13.68
CA PRO A 26 -8.22 2.78 13.43
C PRO A 26 -7.26 3.97 13.50
N ASP A 27 -6.17 3.83 14.26
CA ASP A 27 -5.14 4.86 14.43
C ASP A 27 -3.95 4.63 13.48
N ASP A 28 -3.24 3.51 13.62
CA ASP A 28 -2.16 3.10 12.72
C ASP A 28 -1.85 1.58 12.84
N ILE A 29 -1.09 1.05 11.87
CA ILE A 29 -0.50 -0.29 11.95
C ILE A 29 0.80 -0.25 12.76
N PRO A 30 1.15 -1.33 13.49
CA PRO A 30 2.39 -1.38 14.25
C PRO A 30 3.61 -1.42 13.33
N ASP A 31 4.76 -0.99 13.86
CA ASP A 31 6.03 -1.05 13.14
C ASP A 31 6.40 -2.47 12.73
N GLU A 32 6.11 -3.42 13.63
CA GLU A 32 6.58 -4.78 13.56
C GLU A 32 5.59 -5.71 14.27
N GLN A 33 5.29 -6.90 13.72
CA GLN A 33 4.52 -7.95 14.42
C GLN A 33 5.15 -9.32 14.25
N GLU A 34 4.81 -10.26 15.15
CA GLU A 34 5.22 -11.65 14.99
C GLU A 34 4.65 -12.23 13.69
N LYS A 35 5.49 -12.88 12.88
CA LYS A 35 5.11 -13.52 11.60
C LYS A 35 4.59 -12.57 10.52
N ASP A 36 4.76 -11.25 10.67
CA ASP A 36 4.37 -10.24 9.67
C ASP A 36 5.05 -10.38 8.30
N LEU A 37 6.20 -11.05 8.25
CA LEU A 37 6.92 -11.36 7.03
C LEU A 37 6.54 -12.71 6.40
N GLY A 38 5.63 -13.45 7.03
CA GLY A 38 5.16 -14.76 6.58
C GLY A 38 4.13 -14.71 5.45
N TYR A 39 3.50 -15.87 5.20
CA TYR A 39 2.48 -16.03 4.15
C TYR A 39 1.17 -15.32 4.48
N ARG A 40 0.81 -15.23 5.76
CA ARG A 40 -0.39 -14.51 6.21
C ARG A 40 -0.21 -13.00 6.02
N ASP A 41 -1.30 -12.33 5.68
CA ASP A 41 -1.32 -10.87 5.53
C ASP A 41 -1.54 -10.20 6.88
N ILE A 42 -0.44 -10.06 7.62
CA ILE A 42 -0.40 -9.37 8.90
C ILE A 42 0.23 -7.98 8.63
N PRO A 43 -0.49 -6.88 8.91
CA PRO A 43 -0.03 -5.54 8.54
C PRO A 43 1.11 -5.04 9.43
N SER A 44 2.19 -4.55 8.84
CA SER A 44 3.20 -3.82 9.60
C SER A 44 3.98 -2.86 8.71
N TRP A 45 4.55 -1.81 9.30
CA TRP A 45 5.46 -0.94 8.55
C TRP A 45 6.68 -1.71 8.03
N ARG A 46 7.19 -2.69 8.79
CA ARG A 46 8.24 -3.61 8.34
C ARG A 46 7.87 -4.33 7.04
N ARG A 47 6.62 -4.77 6.88
CA ARG A 47 6.13 -5.41 5.65
C ARG A 47 6.08 -4.43 4.47
N ILE A 48 5.67 -3.18 4.71
CA ILE A 48 5.69 -2.10 3.71
C ILE A 48 7.14 -1.80 3.29
N CYS A 49 8.05 -1.62 4.24
CA CYS A 49 9.48 -1.39 3.98
C CYS A 49 10.10 -2.53 3.15
N LYS A 50 9.78 -3.80 3.47
CA LYS A 50 10.21 -4.96 2.68
C LYS A 50 9.73 -4.90 1.24
N THR A 51 8.49 -4.45 1.01
CA THR A 51 7.91 -4.27 -0.33
C THR A 51 8.72 -3.25 -1.14
N LEU A 52 9.08 -2.13 -0.51
CA LEU A 52 9.88 -1.07 -1.12
C LEU A 52 11.32 -1.52 -1.40
N ILE A 53 11.97 -2.14 -0.43
CA ILE A 53 13.37 -2.62 -0.56
C ILE A 53 13.49 -3.67 -1.67
N LYS A 54 12.50 -4.56 -1.81
CA LYS A 54 12.46 -5.57 -2.88
C LYS A 54 12.13 -5.00 -4.26
N ASN A 55 11.77 -3.72 -4.36
CA ASN A 55 11.19 -3.15 -5.57
C ASN A 55 10.02 -3.99 -6.11
N ASP A 56 9.15 -4.47 -5.21
CA ASP A 56 7.97 -5.26 -5.58
C ASP A 56 6.93 -4.34 -6.25
N PHE A 57 7.11 -4.13 -7.56
CA PHE A 57 6.32 -3.19 -8.34
C PHE A 57 4.82 -3.47 -8.22
N TRP A 58 4.39 -4.73 -8.14
CA TRP A 58 2.97 -5.04 -8.03
C TRP A 58 2.44 -4.99 -6.60
N CYS A 59 3.32 -4.79 -5.62
CA CYS A 59 3.01 -4.82 -4.20
C CYS A 59 2.33 -6.15 -3.79
N LYS A 60 2.76 -7.27 -4.37
CA LYS A 60 2.24 -8.62 -4.03
C LYS A 60 2.45 -8.96 -2.58
N THR A 61 3.53 -8.44 -1.99
CA THR A 61 3.82 -8.54 -0.56
C THR A 61 2.71 -7.92 0.28
N LEU A 62 2.01 -6.89 -0.21
CA LEU A 62 0.84 -6.27 0.43
C LEU A 62 -0.49 -6.79 -0.15
N SER A 63 -0.47 -8.02 -0.68
CA SER A 63 -1.66 -8.71 -1.22
C SER A 63 -2.33 -8.02 -2.42
N PHE A 64 -1.60 -7.15 -3.14
CA PHE A 64 -2.13 -6.54 -4.37
C PHE A 64 -1.96 -7.44 -5.59
N SER A 65 -2.95 -7.37 -6.48
CA SER A 65 -2.90 -7.96 -7.82
C SER A 65 -2.49 -6.92 -8.87
N PRO A 66 -1.89 -7.35 -9.99
CA PRO A 66 -1.58 -6.48 -11.11
C PRO A 66 -2.82 -5.74 -11.63
N THR A 67 -2.68 -4.44 -11.85
CA THR A 67 -3.71 -3.62 -12.47
C THR A 67 -3.53 -3.65 -13.98
N ARG A 68 -4.60 -3.86 -14.75
CA ARG A 68 -4.53 -3.85 -16.22
C ARG A 68 -4.05 -2.47 -16.71
N PRO A 69 -3.12 -2.39 -17.68
CA PRO A 69 -2.59 -1.11 -18.16
C PRO A 69 -3.66 -0.11 -18.57
N GLN A 70 -4.72 -0.58 -19.24
CA GLN A 70 -5.87 0.21 -19.70
C GLN A 70 -6.61 0.95 -18.58
N HIS A 71 -6.50 0.49 -17.33
CA HIS A 71 -7.19 1.07 -16.18
C HIS A 71 -6.24 1.80 -15.22
N TYR A 72 -4.94 1.77 -15.48
CA TYR A 72 -3.94 2.25 -14.55
C TYR A 72 -4.05 3.76 -14.31
N GLU A 73 -4.23 4.55 -15.37
CA GLU A 73 -4.37 6.00 -15.26
C GLU A 73 -5.63 6.38 -14.45
N ARG A 74 -6.78 5.77 -14.77
CA ARG A 74 -8.03 5.96 -14.03
C ARG A 74 -7.87 5.55 -12.56
N TYR A 75 -7.16 4.46 -12.28
CA TYR A 75 -6.85 4.04 -10.92
C TYR A 75 -6.06 5.13 -10.18
N CYS A 76 -4.98 5.66 -10.77
CA CYS A 76 -4.18 6.72 -10.17
C CYS A 76 -5.01 7.98 -9.88
N GLN A 77 -5.85 8.41 -10.81
CA GLN A 77 -6.75 9.56 -10.62
C GLN A 77 -7.73 9.34 -9.45
N ASN A 78 -8.35 8.16 -9.39
CA ASN A 78 -9.27 7.80 -8.32
C ASN A 78 -8.58 7.76 -6.95
N ILE A 79 -7.39 7.17 -6.86
CA ILE A 79 -6.65 7.11 -5.59
C ILE A 79 -6.19 8.50 -5.17
N ARG A 80 -5.78 9.36 -6.11
CA ARG A 80 -5.43 10.76 -5.81
C ARG A 80 -6.59 11.50 -5.15
N GLN A 81 -7.81 11.38 -5.69
CA GLN A 81 -9.00 11.99 -5.09
C GLN A 81 -9.31 11.42 -3.70
N LYS A 82 -9.20 10.09 -3.55
CA LYS A 82 -9.42 9.42 -2.26
C LYS A 82 -8.40 9.83 -1.20
N ARG A 83 -7.13 9.97 -1.57
CA ARG A 83 -6.04 10.41 -0.69
C ARG A 83 -6.31 11.80 -0.13
N THR A 84 -6.82 12.73 -0.96
CA THR A 84 -7.29 14.03 -0.50
C THR A 84 -8.42 13.91 0.52
N GLN A 85 -9.39 13.01 0.29
CA GLN A 85 -10.50 12.78 1.22
C GLN A 85 -10.06 12.15 2.55
N TRP A 86 -9.04 11.29 2.53
CA TRP A 86 -8.51 10.62 3.72
C TRP A 86 -7.51 11.48 4.51
N GLY A 87 -7.09 12.62 3.97
CA GLY A 87 -6.05 13.47 4.57
C GLY A 87 -4.65 12.87 4.48
N VAL A 88 -4.41 11.96 3.52
CA VAL A 88 -3.12 11.29 3.31
C VAL A 88 -2.47 11.85 2.06
N LEU A 89 -1.60 12.87 2.22
CA LEU A 89 -0.96 13.62 1.13
C LEU A 89 -0.09 12.76 0.21
#